data_AF-A0A4P6FP11-F1
#
_entry.id   AF-A0A4P6FP11-F1
#
_cell.length_a   1.000
_cell.length_b   1.000
_cell.length_c   1.000
_cell.angle_alpha   90.00
_cell.angle_beta   90.00
_cell.angle_gamma   90.00
#
_symmetry.space_group_name_H-M   'P 1'
#
loop_
_entity.id
_entity.type
_entity.pdbx_description
1 polymer ?
#
loop_
_entity_poly.entity_id
_entity_poly.type
_entity_poly.pdbx_seq_one_letter_code
_entity_poly.pdbx_strand_id
1 'polypeptide(L)'
;MPKIYPEALLFCILWAALAFFGWSRIGWQAAAALTVGLFVIIMPASALTLSRTGNFAVERGVRWSILAVAALITLALADLS
;
A
#
# COMPACT_ATOMS: atom_id res chain seq x y z
N MET A 1 0.80 -4.34 -28.18
CA MET A 1 0.48 -5.34 -27.13
C MET A 1 0.34 -4.62 -25.81
N PRO A 2 -0.75 -4.81 -25.04
CA PRO A 2 -0.87 -4.20 -23.72
C PRO A 2 0.32 -4.62 -22.86
N LYS A 3 1.07 -3.65 -22.34
CA LYS A 3 2.15 -3.91 -21.39
C LYS A 3 1.52 -4.26 -20.06
N ILE A 4 1.59 -5.53 -19.68
CA ILE A 4 1.25 -5.96 -18.32
C ILE A 4 2.37 -5.46 -17.40
N TYR A 5 2.00 -4.76 -16.33
CA TYR A 5 2.90 -4.32 -15.28
C TYR A 5 2.76 -5.26 -14.09
N PRO A 6 3.44 -6.42 -14.09
CA PRO A 6 3.25 -7.47 -13.09
C PRO A 6 3.54 -6.98 -11.67
N GLU A 7 4.48 -6.04 -11.53
CA GLU A 7 4.83 -5.46 -10.24
C GLU A 7 3.72 -4.59 -9.64
N ALA A 8 3.02 -3.82 -10.47
CA ALA A 8 1.88 -3.01 -10.01
C ALA A 8 0.70 -3.91 -9.63
N LEU A 9 0.46 -4.97 -10.40
CA LEU A 9 -0.54 -5.99 -10.07
C LEU A 9 -0.23 -6.65 -8.72
N LEU A 10 1.01 -7.07 -8.51
CA LEU A 10 1.45 -7.69 -7.27
C LEU A 10 1.25 -6.76 -6.07
N PHE A 11 1.61 -5.49 -6.21
CA PHE A 11 1.38 -4.48 -5.18
C PHE A 11 -0.11 -4.37 -4.80
N CYS A 12 -0.99 -4.28 -5.80
CA CYS A 12 -2.43 -4.18 -5.56
C CYS A 12 -2.99 -5.42 -4.86
N ILE A 13 -2.53 -6.62 -5.26
CA ILE A 13 -2.94 -7.89 -4.62
C ILE A 13 -2.51 -7.89 -3.15
N LEU A 14 -1.26 -7.53 -2.86
CA LEU A 14 -0.75 -7.50 -1.49
C LEU A 14 -1.45 -6.44 -0.63
N TRP A 15 -1.72 -5.26 -1.19
CA TRP A 15 -2.46 -4.21 -0.48
C TRP A 15 -3.90 -4.65 -0.19
N ALA A 16 -4.58 -5.29 -1.14
CA ALA A 16 -5.92 -5.82 -0.94
C ALA A 16 -5.93 -6.95 0.12
N ALA A 17 -4.95 -7.85 0.08
CA ALA A 17 -4.77 -8.89 1.10
C ALA A 17 -4.57 -8.28 2.49
N LEU A 18 -3.77 -7.21 2.58
CA LEU A 18 -3.56 -6.50 3.84
C LEU A 18 -4.85 -5.82 4.35
N ALA A 19 -5.62 -5.18 3.46
CA ALA A 19 -6.90 -4.58 3.83
C ALA A 19 -7.91 -5.63 4.32
N PHE A 20 -7.98 -6.79 3.66
CA PHE A 20 -8.80 -7.91 4.09
C PHE A 20 -8.35 -8.47 5.44
N PHE A 21 -7.05 -8.61 5.66
CA PHE A 21 -6.49 -9.04 6.94
C PHE A 21 -6.79 -8.04 8.06
N GLY A 22 -6.64 -6.73 7.81
CA GLY A 22 -7.02 -5.69 8.76
C GLY A 22 -8.50 -5.76 9.12
N TRP A 23 -9.37 -6.00 8.14
CA TRP A 23 -10.80 -6.21 8.40
C TRP A 23 -11.07 -7.42 9.29
N SER A 24 -10.47 -8.57 8.99
CA SER A 24 -10.78 -9.83 9.68
C SER A 24 -10.21 -9.89 11.10
N ARG A 25 -9.12 -9.17 11.39
CA ARG A 25 -8.46 -9.19 12.70
C ARG A 25 -8.79 -7.98 13.59
N ILE A 26 -8.90 -6.78 13.02
CA ILE A 26 -9.04 -5.52 13.77
C ILE A 26 -10.45 -4.93 13.59
N GLY A 27 -11.07 -5.16 12.43
CA GLY A 27 -12.42 -4.70 12.11
C GLY A 27 -12.47 -3.72 10.92
N TRP A 28 -13.68 -3.26 10.62
CA TRP A 28 -13.97 -2.47 9.41
C TRP A 28 -13.21 -1.14 9.32
N GLN A 29 -12.85 -0.55 10.46
CA GLN A 29 -12.09 0.69 10.52
C GLN A 29 -10.69 0.54 9.92
N ALA A 30 -10.02 -0.60 10.17
CA ALA A 30 -8.69 -0.88 9.62
C ALA A 30 -8.74 -1.06 8.10
N ALA A 31 -9.74 -1.77 7.58
CA ALA A 31 -9.96 -1.87 6.14
C ALA A 31 -10.21 -0.49 5.51
N ALA A 32 -11.11 0.32 6.09
CA ALA A 32 -11.40 1.66 5.59
C ALA A 32 -10.14 2.55 5.59
N ALA A 33 -9.35 2.51 6.66
CA ALA A 33 -8.09 3.26 6.75
C ALA A 33 -7.07 2.83 5.69
N LEU A 34 -6.91 1.53 5.44
CA LEU A 34 -6.01 1.01 4.41
C LEU A 34 -6.50 1.36 2.99
N THR A 35 -7.80 1.33 2.73
CA THR A 35 -8.37 1.78 1.46
C THR A 35 -8.16 3.28 1.26
N VAL A 36 -8.47 4.10 2.26
CA VAL A 36 -8.25 5.56 2.17
C VAL A 36 -6.77 5.89 2.05
N GLY A 37 -5.89 5.18 2.78
CA GLY A 37 -4.45 5.34 2.70
C GLY A 37 -3.88 5.09 1.29
N LEU A 38 -4.46 4.15 0.53
CA LEU A 38 -4.09 3.95 -0.87
C LEU A 38 -4.30 5.22 -1.72
N PHE A 39 -5.45 5.86 -1.58
CA PHE A 39 -5.79 7.05 -2.37
C PHE A 39 -5.11 8.31 -1.86
N VAL A 40 -5.04 8.49 -0.54
CA VAL A 40 -4.61 9.75 0.09
C VAL A 40 -3.10 9.78 0.37
N ILE A 41 -2.45 8.61 0.47
CA ILE A 41 -1.01 8.54 0.77
C ILE A 41 -0.25 7.99 -0.42
N ILE A 42 -0.58 6.80 -0.92
CA ILE A 42 0.24 6.13 -1.94
C ILE A 42 0.21 6.88 -3.27
N MET A 43 -0.97 7.28 -3.75
CA MET A 43 -1.08 8.04 -5.00
C MET A 43 -0.29 9.36 -4.99
N PRO A 44 -0.48 10.27 -4.01
CA PRO A 44 0.29 11.51 -3.98
C PRO A 44 1.77 11.29 -3.68
N ALA A 45 2.15 10.31 -2.85
CA ALA A 45 3.55 9.99 -2.60
C ALA A 45 4.25 9.52 -3.89
N SER A 46 3.59 8.66 -4.66
CA SER A 46 4.09 8.18 -5.96
C SER A 46 4.20 9.33 -6.97
N ALA A 47 3.17 10.16 -7.11
CA ALA A 47 3.18 11.33 -8.00
C ALA A 47 4.27 12.35 -7.63
N LEU A 48 4.40 12.68 -6.34
CA LEU A 48 5.41 13.60 -5.84
C LEU A 48 6.82 13.06 -6.07
N THR A 49 7.07 11.80 -5.74
CA THR A 49 8.38 11.15 -5.91
C THR A 49 8.79 11.13 -7.38
N LEU A 50 7.86 10.75 -8.27
CA LEU A 50 8.13 10.71 -9.71
C LEU A 50 8.39 12.12 -10.26
N SER A 51 7.62 13.12 -9.83
CA SER A 51 7.79 14.52 -10.26
C SER A 51 9.12 15.14 -9.83
N ARG A 52 9.68 14.71 -8.68
CA ARG A 52 10.92 15.26 -8.13
C ARG A 52 12.17 14.53 -8.59
N THR A 53 12.08 13.21 -8.76
CA THR A 53 13.26 12.36 -9.04
C THR A 53 13.34 11.90 -10.47
N GLY A 54 12.22 11.85 -11.21
CA GLY A 54 12.14 11.27 -12.54
C GLY A 54 12.49 9.77 -12.60
N ASN A 55 12.63 9.10 -11.45
CA ASN A 55 13.17 7.75 -11.36
C ASN A 55 12.12 6.75 -10.84
N PHE A 56 11.67 5.87 -11.72
CA PHE A 56 10.73 4.80 -11.40
C PHE A 56 11.27 3.77 -10.39
N ALA A 57 12.58 3.60 -10.25
CA ALA A 57 13.13 2.72 -9.20
C ALA A 57 12.89 3.30 -7.80
N VAL A 58 13.02 4.63 -7.65
CA VAL A 58 12.78 5.32 -6.37
C VAL A 58 11.30 5.34 -6.03
N GLU A 59 10.43 5.63 -7.00
CA GLU A 59 8.97 5.56 -6.82
C GLU A 59 8.52 4.17 -6.33
N ARG A 60 9.05 3.11 -6.95
CA ARG A 60 8.80 1.74 -6.52
C ARG A 60 9.26 1.50 -5.09
N GLY A 61 10.49 1.92 -4.75
CA GLY A 61 11.01 1.80 -3.39
C GLY A 61 10.10 2.45 -2.35
N VAL A 62 9.58 3.65 -2.63
CA VAL A 62 8.64 4.37 -1.77
C VAL A 62 7.31 3.63 -1.66
N ARG A 63 6.75 3.14 -2.77
CA ARG A 63 5.48 2.42 -2.76
C ARG A 63 5.57 1.14 -1.92
N TRP A 64 6.63 0.37 -2.10
CA TRP A 64 6.87 -0.87 -1.35
C TRP A 64 7.18 -0.62 0.13
N SER A 65 7.89 0.47 0.47
CA SER A 65 8.14 0.82 1.88
C SER A 65 6.86 1.22 2.60
N ILE A 66 5.94 1.94 1.94
CA ILE A 66 4.62 2.27 2.52
C ILE A 66 3.82 0.99 2.81
N LEU A 67 3.80 0.03 1.89
CA LEU A 67 3.15 -1.28 2.13
C LEU A 67 3.77 -2.03 3.30
N ALA A 68 5.11 -2.08 3.39
CA ALA A 68 5.78 -2.74 4.50
C ALA A 68 5.42 -2.08 5.85
N VAL A 69 5.43 -0.75 5.92
CA VAL A 69 5.06 -0.01 7.14
C VAL A 69 3.58 -0.24 7.49
N ALA A 70 2.68 -0.17 6.51
CA ALA A 70 1.26 -0.43 6.71
C ALA A 70 1.02 -1.87 7.21
N ALA A 71 1.75 -2.85 6.68
CA ALA A 71 1.69 -4.24 7.12
C ALA A 71 2.15 -4.40 8.57
N LEU A 72 3.28 -3.78 8.94
CA LEU A 72 3.80 -3.82 10.31
C LEU A 72 2.82 -3.18 11.30
N ILE A 73 2.25 -2.01 10.97
CA ILE A 73 1.24 -1.35 11.82
C ILE A 73 0.01 -2.24 11.97
N THR A 74 -0.48 -2.82 10.88
CA THR A 74 -1.67 -3.68 10.92
C THR A 74 -1.42 -4.94 11.77
N LEU A 75 -0.26 -5.57 11.62
CA LEU A 75 0.12 -6.73 12.44
C LEU A 75 0.23 -6.36 13.93
N ALA A 76 0.93 -5.26 14.24
CA ALA A 76 1.07 -4.79 15.61
C ALA A 76 -0.28 -4.47 16.27
N LEU A 77 -1.20 -3.86 15.53
CA LEU A 77 -2.56 -3.60 16.01
C LEU A 77 -3.37 -4.88 16.19
N ALA A 78 -3.22 -5.86 15.29
CA ALA A 78 -3.89 -7.14 15.36
C ALA A 78 -3.42 -8.04 16.52
N ASP A 79 -2.20 -7.83 17.02
CA ASP A 79 -1.68 -8.49 18.22
C ASP A 79 -2.16 -7.84 19.52
N LEU A 80 -2.56 -6.56 19.47
CA LEU A 80 -3.06 -5.80 20.62
C LEU A 80 -4.59 -5.92 20.81
N SER A 81 -5.32 -6.36 19.78
CA SER A 81 -6.78 -6.53 19.76
C SER A 81 -7.21 -7.93 20.17
#